data_AF-A0A6A7RWS4-F1
#
_entry.id   AF-A0A6A7RWS4-F1
#
_cell.length_a   1.000
_cell.length_b   1.000
_cell.length_c   1.000
_cell.angle_alpha   90.00
_cell.angle_beta   90.00
_cell.angle_gamma   90.00
#
_symmetry.space_group_name_H-M   'P 1'
#
loop_
_entity.id
_entity.type
_entity.pdbx_description
1 polymer ?
#
loop_
_entity_poly.entity_id
_entity_poly.type
_entity_poly.pdbx_seq_one_letter_code
_entity_poly.pdbx_strand_id
1 'polypeptide(L)' 'MKVMMVVEGDCCGLKIDPEDDEGSALLAAFGITGTFYRRLGGTQVPLALSAAQLSASYEGTPAEVD' A
#
# COMPACT_ATOMS: atom_id res chain seq x y z
N MET A 1 6.22 8.02 8.16
CA MET A 1 5.28 7.04 7.55
C MET A 1 5.50 5.66 8.13
N LYS A 2 4.45 5.00 8.63
CA LYS A 2 4.57 3.67 9.27
C LYS A 2 3.74 2.62 8.55
N VAL A 3 4.40 1.58 8.05
CA VAL A 3 3.75 0.41 7.42
C VAL A 3 3.83 -0.77 8.37
N MET A 4 2.69 -1.41 8.64
CA MET A 4 2.60 -2.54 9.56
C MET A 4 1.77 -3.66 8.95
N MET A 5 2.19 -4.91 9.18
CA MET A 5 1.32 -6.05 9.00
C MET A 5 0.52 -6.25 10.28
N VAL A 6 -0.81 -6.18 10.17
CA VAL A 6 -1.75 -6.46 11.25
C VAL A 6 -2.20 -7.91 11.09
N VAL A 7 -2.11 -8.69 12.16
CA VAL A 7 -2.59 -10.08 12.20
C VAL A 7 -3.75 -10.13 13.19
N GLU A 8 -4.93 -10.51 12.71
CA GLU A 8 -6.14 -10.67 13.51
C GLU A 8 -6.71 -12.07 13.28
N GLY A 9 -6.43 -12.98 14.22
CA GLY A 9 -6.76 -14.39 14.07
C GLY A 9 -6.04 -15.01 12.86
N ASP A 10 -6.79 -15.68 11.99
CA ASP A 10 -6.27 -16.28 10.76
C ASP A 10 -6.18 -15.29 9.58
N CYS A 11 -6.56 -14.03 9.79
CA CYS A 11 -6.49 -12.99 8.77
C CYS A 11 -5.24 -12.12 8.98
N CYS A 12 -4.64 -11.70 7.86
CA CYS A 12 -3.61 -10.66 7.86
C CYS A 12 -4.11 -9.42 7.11
N GLY A 13 -3.49 -8.27 7.35
CA GLY A 13 -3.81 -7.01 6.69
C GLY A 13 -2.61 -6.09 6.68
N LEU A 14 -2.49 -5.28 5.64
CA LEU A 14 -1.51 -4.20 5.58
C LEU A 14 -2.14 -2.91 6.09
N LYS A 15 -1.52 -2.27 7.06
CA LYS A 15 -1.90 -0.96 7.59
C LYS A 15 -0.80 0.05 7.28
N ILE A 16 -1.19 1.24 6.83
CA ILE A 16 -0.29 2.36 6.60
C ILE A 16 -0.84 3.56 7.39
N ASP A 17 -0.09 3.99 8.39
CA ASP A 17 -0.38 5.18 9.19
C ASP A 17 0.48 6.35 8.70
N PRO A 18 -0.12 7.47 8.26
CA PRO A 18 0.61 8.70 8.04
C PRO A 18 1.01 9.28 9.40
N GLU A 19 2.31 9.38 9.66
CA GLU A 19 2.84 9.88 10.95
C GLU A 19 2.92 11.40 11.00
N ASP A 20 2.82 12.05 9.84
CA ASP A 20 3.02 13.47 9.61
C ASP A 20 2.19 13.97 8.40
N ASP A 21 2.28 15.28 8.15
CA ASP A 21 1.58 15.95 7.06
C ASP A 21 2.09 15.49 5.68
N GLU A 22 3.37 15.13 5.57
CA GLU A 22 3.97 14.61 4.33
C GLU A 22 3.36 13.24 3.97
N GLY A 23 3.29 12.31 4.93
CA GLY A 23 2.62 11.03 4.77
C GLY A 23 1.13 11.19 4.45
N SER A 24 0.47 12.16 5.06
CA SER A 24 -0.94 12.47 4.77
C SER A 24 -1.13 12.97 3.35
N ALA A 25 -0.25 13.87 2.86
CA ALA A 25 -0.28 14.37 1.50
C ALA A 25 -0.03 13.25 0.47
N LEU A 26 0.90 12.33 0.78
CA LEU A 26 1.16 11.17 -0.08
C LEU A 26 -0.07 10.27 -0.22
N LEU A 27 -0.72 9.90 0.89
CA LEU A 27 -1.94 9.08 0.84
C LEU A 27 -3.09 9.82 0.12
N ALA A 28 -3.21 11.13 0.33
CA ALA A 28 -4.19 11.96 -0.37
C ALA A 28 -3.99 11.97 -1.89
N ALA A 29 -2.74 11.92 -2.39
CA ALA A 29 -2.46 11.83 -3.83
C ALA A 29 -3.00 10.53 -4.47
N PHE A 30 -3.22 9.48 -3.67
CA PHE A 30 -3.87 8.24 -4.08
C PHE A 30 -5.37 8.19 -3.72
N GLY A 31 -5.95 9.32 -3.30
CA GLY A 31 -7.37 9.43 -2.93
C GLY A 31 -7.71 8.82 -1.57
N ILE A 32 -6.71 8.53 -0.74
CA ILE A 32 -6.90 7.95 0.60
C ILE A 32 -6.85 9.06 1.64
N THR A 33 -7.86 9.13 2.51
CA THR A 33 -7.91 10.10 3.60
C THR A 33 -7.57 9.42 4.93
N GLY A 34 -6.45 9.79 5.54
CA GLY A 34 -5.98 9.21 6.81
C GLY A 34 -5.32 7.84 6.64
N THR A 35 -5.48 6.97 7.63
CA THR A 35 -4.89 5.62 7.64
C THR A 35 -5.45 4.74 6.52
N PHE A 36 -4.56 4.07 5.78
CA PHE A 36 -4.94 3.00 4.86
C PHE A 36 -4.92 1.65 5.58
N TYR A 37 -5.94 0.83 5.37
CA TYR A 37 -5.95 -0.57 5.80
C TYR A 37 -6.50 -1.46 4.69
N ARG A 38 -5.79 -2.55 4.39
CA ARG A 38 -6.23 -3.56 3.43
C ARG A 38 -6.00 -4.96 3.98
N ARG A 39 -7.08 -5.73 4.10
CA ARG A 39 -7.00 -7.16 4.43
C ARG A 39 -6.29 -7.92 3.30
N LEU A 40 -5.37 -8.79 3.69
CA LEU A 40 -4.63 -9.74 2.86
C LEU A 40 -5.27 -11.11 3.07
N GLY A 41 -5.75 -11.74 1.99
CA GLY A 41 -6.57 -12.95 2.08
C GLY A 41 -8.07 -12.63 1.99
N GLY A 42 -8.56 -12.67 0.75
CA GLY A 42 -9.95 -12.39 0.38
C GLY A 42 -10.00 -12.27 -1.13
N THR A 43 -10.82 -13.08 -1.80
CA THR A 43 -10.90 -13.11 -3.25
C THR A 43 -11.36 -11.75 -3.79
N GLN A 44 -10.47 -11.12 -4.56
CA GLN A 44 -10.65 -10.03 -5.53
C GLN A 44 -11.08 -8.64 -5.04
N VAL A 45 -10.13 -7.70 -5.13
CA VAL A 45 -10.32 -6.50 -5.97
C VAL A 45 -9.01 -6.31 -6.76
N PRO A 46 -9.03 -6.33 -8.10
CA PRO A 46 -7.86 -5.93 -8.88
C PRO A 46 -7.46 -4.54 -8.43
N LEU A 47 -6.20 -4.35 -8.03
CA LEU A 47 -5.65 -3.01 -7.96
C LEU A 47 -5.81 -2.42 -9.36
N ALA A 48 -6.75 -1.50 -9.55
CA ALA A 48 -6.92 -0.75 -10.79
C ALA A 48 -5.80 0.29 -10.94
N LEU A 49 -4.57 -0.09 -10.57
CA LEU A 49 -3.38 0.66 -10.84
C LEU A 49 -2.86 0.17 -12.18
N SER A 50 -2.78 1.07 -13.16
CA SER A 50 -2.13 0.76 -14.41
C SER A 50 -0.66 0.41 -14.16
N ALA A 51 -0.08 -0.45 -14.99
CA ALA A 51 1.34 -0.78 -14.93
C ALA A 51 2.23 0.48 -14.96
N ALA A 52 1.78 1.54 -15.66
CA ALA A 52 2.44 2.83 -15.72
C ALA A 52 2.49 3.57 -14.37
N GLN A 53 1.43 3.48 -13.56
CA GLN A 53 1.40 4.08 -12.21
C GLN A 53 2.30 3.29 -11.24
N LEU A 54 2.35 1.97 -11.39
CA LEU A 54 3.25 1.12 -10.59
C LEU A 54 4.72 1.38 -10.94
N SER A 55 5.06 1.52 -12.23
CA SER A 55 6.43 1.81 -12.66
C SER A 55 6.88 3.23 -12.29
N ALA A 56 5.97 4.21 -12.30
CA ALA A 56 6.30 5.59 -11.93
C ALA A 56 6.63 5.75 -10.44
N SER A 57 6.10 4.87 -9.58
CA SER A 57 6.38 4.89 -8.13
C SER A 57 7.53 3.98 -7.71
N TYR A 58 8.15 3.24 -8.63
CA TYR A 58 9.22 2.29 -8.35
C TYR A 58 10.57 2.86 -8.82
N GLU A 59 11.40 3.32 -7.88
CA GLU A 59 12.78 3.80 -8.14
C GLU A 59 13.85 2.70 -8.07
N GLY A 60 13.45 1.42 -7.97
CA GLY A 60 14.37 0.28 -7.90
C GLY A 60 14.72 -0.31 -9.27
N THR A 61 15.87 -0.97 -9.39
CA THR A 61 16.12 -1.93 -10.47
C THR A 61 15.32 -3.21 -10.15
N PRO A 62 14.51 -3.77 -11.07
CA PRO A 62 13.83 -5.03 -10.84
C PRO A 62 14.86 -6.08 -10.42
N ALA A 63 14.66 -6.72 -9.27
CA ALA A 63 15.51 -7.82 -8.86
C ALA A 63 15.30 -8.98 -9.86
N GLU A 64 16.37 -9.39 -10.54
CA GLU A 64 16.36 -10.64 -11.31
C GLU A 64 16.21 -11.78 -10.30
N VAL A 65 15.17 -12.59 -10.49
CA VAL A 65 14.96 -13.83 -9.72
C VAL A 65 15.60 -14.95 -10.55
N ASP A 66 16.64 -15.57 -9.98
CA ASP A 66 17.29 -16.79 -10.50
C ASP A 66 16.40 -18.02 -10.28
#